data_AF-A0A3M2L962-F1
#
_entry.id   AF-A0A3M2L962-F1
#
_cell.length_a   1.000
_cell.length_b   1.000
_cell.length_c   1.000
_cell.angle_alpha   90.00
_cell.angle_beta   90.00
_cell.angle_gamma   90.00
#
_symmetry.space_group_name_H-M   'P 1'
#
loop_
_entity.id
_entity.type
_entity.pdbx_description
1 polymer ?
#
loop_
_entity_poly.entity_id
_entity_poly.type
_entity_poly.pdbx_seq_one_letter_code
_entity_poly.pdbx_strand_id
1 'polypeptide(L)'
;MQRRTLLACVLPTVLLTALAAAPATAAPDPTAPVPARPTAPASPDPTAPKIGHVAGARPVPHDARTAKAARAFRELHDARLGRTAPALREQVHEFWGVEPAAGTHDGIVATHSVDPSYQVSYSDDFTYAPTTKAASSCMEVTTVYSQAVGNELWAWDWCGSGGPAVEIPMDASFQRTYTTQVNGHAAYTVQLVRTNPSTNAWTAYLYNYTTGAWSSFFSKSGTDTSALSYGWDIFEIYASRDPSTGNAYYCQDAKNVVFESSSIKLRRNGAWVPASPSDSPWQPVATPNPSDYLCPTLTFTRAGANDHWLVGQ
;
A
#
# COMPACT_ATOMS: atom_id res chain seq x y z
N MET A 1 -36.03 -41.99 -60.88
CA MET A 1 -35.07 -41.05 -61.50
C MET A 1 -33.73 -41.29 -60.80
N GLN A 2 -32.76 -42.01 -61.40
CA GLN A 2 -31.64 -41.45 -62.22
C GLN A 2 -31.02 -40.20 -61.53
N ARG A 3 -29.72 -40.06 -61.26
CA ARG A 3 -28.48 -40.71 -61.72
C ARG A 3 -27.31 -40.18 -60.85
N ARG A 4 -26.29 -41.05 -60.66
CA ARG A 4 -24.82 -40.83 -60.82
C ARG A 4 -24.02 -39.90 -59.87
N THR A 5 -23.10 -40.59 -59.19
CA THR A 5 -21.67 -40.36 -58.92
C THR A 5 -20.88 -39.45 -59.87
N LEU A 6 -19.87 -38.73 -59.33
CA LEU A 6 -18.43 -38.65 -59.71
C LEU A 6 -17.79 -37.38 -59.09
N LEU A 7 -16.76 -37.47 -58.23
CA LEU A 7 -15.30 -37.56 -58.49
C LEU A 7 -14.65 -36.21 -58.89
N ALA A 8 -13.75 -35.67 -58.04
CA ALA A 8 -12.62 -34.77 -58.34
C ALA A 8 -12.08 -34.20 -57.01
N CYS A 9 -10.80 -33.93 -56.75
CA CYS A 9 -9.51 -34.25 -57.36
C CYS A 9 -8.49 -33.88 -56.27
N VAL A 10 -7.58 -34.79 -55.94
CA VAL A 10 -6.45 -34.52 -55.03
C VAL A 10 -5.35 -33.86 -55.85
N LEU A 11 -4.90 -32.67 -55.43
CA LEU A 11 -3.66 -32.05 -55.93
C LEU A 11 -2.62 -32.09 -54.81
N PRO A 12 -1.41 -32.62 -55.04
CA PRO A 12 -0.31 -32.49 -54.10
C PRO A 12 0.34 -31.11 -54.26
N THR A 13 0.37 -30.33 -53.18
CA THR A 13 1.13 -29.08 -53.13
C THR A 13 2.59 -29.41 -52.84
N VAL A 14 3.45 -29.25 -53.85
CA VAL A 14 4.91 -29.30 -53.72
C VAL A 14 5.37 -28.02 -53.04
N LEU A 15 5.77 -28.08 -51.76
CA LEU A 15 6.51 -27.00 -51.10
C LEU A 15 7.99 -27.09 -51.47
N LEU A 16 8.45 -26.17 -52.31
CA LEU A 16 9.86 -25.85 -52.49
C LEU A 16 10.37 -25.12 -51.24
N THR A 17 11.23 -25.77 -50.46
CA THR A 17 12.02 -25.14 -49.40
C THR A 17 13.14 -24.31 -50.00
N ALA A 18 13.00 -22.98 -49.96
CA ALA A 18 14.11 -22.06 -50.18
C ALA A 18 14.89 -21.89 -48.87
N LEU A 19 16.14 -22.39 -48.82
CA LEU A 19 17.09 -22.04 -47.76
C LEU A 19 17.54 -20.59 -47.96
N ALA A 20 17.02 -19.68 -47.14
CA ALA A 20 17.63 -18.36 -46.95
C ALA A 20 18.82 -18.50 -46.00
N ALA A 21 20.02 -18.17 -46.48
CA ALA A 21 21.20 -18.07 -45.63
C ALA A 21 21.00 -16.90 -44.65
N ALA A 22 20.92 -17.22 -43.35
CA ALA A 22 20.89 -16.23 -42.30
C ALA A 22 22.26 -15.50 -42.25
N PRO A 23 22.30 -14.16 -42.13
CA PRO A 23 23.54 -13.45 -41.86
C PRO A 23 24.07 -13.87 -40.50
N ALA A 24 25.36 -14.20 -40.45
CA ALA A 24 26.08 -14.44 -39.20
C ALA A 24 26.03 -13.18 -38.34
N THR A 25 25.22 -13.22 -37.27
CA THR A 25 25.24 -12.22 -36.20
C THR A 25 26.61 -12.31 -35.52
N ALA A 26 27.39 -11.24 -35.62
CA ALA A 26 28.63 -11.08 -34.87
C ALA A 26 28.33 -11.27 -33.37
N ALA A 27 29.15 -12.08 -32.71
CA ALA A 27 29.07 -12.26 -31.27
C ALA A 27 29.25 -10.90 -30.57
N PRO A 28 28.42 -10.57 -29.57
CA PRO A 28 28.55 -9.33 -28.83
C PRO A 28 29.90 -9.28 -28.12
N ASP A 29 30.57 -8.14 -28.26
CA ASP A 29 31.86 -7.85 -27.66
C ASP A 29 31.76 -7.88 -26.12
N PRO A 30 32.49 -8.76 -25.41
CA PRO A 30 32.40 -8.89 -23.94
C PRO A 30 32.92 -7.66 -23.18
N THR A 31 33.41 -6.63 -23.87
CA THR A 31 33.88 -5.37 -23.31
C THR A 31 32.90 -4.20 -23.40
N ALA A 32 31.68 -4.40 -23.88
CA ALA A 32 30.67 -3.34 -23.88
C ALA A 32 30.29 -2.96 -22.42
N PRO A 33 30.44 -1.69 -22.01
CA PRO A 33 30.02 -1.24 -20.69
C PRO A 33 28.51 -1.48 -20.53
N VAL A 34 28.15 -2.25 -19.51
CA VAL A 34 26.75 -2.46 -19.11
C VAL A 34 26.14 -1.08 -18.87
N PRO A 35 25.01 -0.72 -19.53
CA PRO A 35 24.35 0.54 -19.27
C PRO A 35 24.04 0.63 -17.77
N ALA A 36 24.47 1.73 -17.14
CA ALA A 36 24.25 1.97 -15.73
C ALA A 36 22.77 1.75 -15.41
N ARG A 37 22.50 0.86 -14.44
CA ARG A 37 21.15 0.63 -13.92
C ARG A 37 20.54 1.99 -13.56
N PRO A 38 19.30 2.30 -13.98
CA PRO A 38 18.64 3.54 -13.59
C PRO A 38 18.76 3.70 -12.07
N THR A 39 19.38 4.80 -11.63
CA THR A 39 19.34 5.25 -10.24
C THR A 39 17.88 5.24 -9.83
N ALA A 40 17.55 4.54 -8.73
CA ALA A 40 16.22 4.56 -8.15
C ALA A 40 15.74 6.02 -8.08
N PRO A 41 14.50 6.34 -8.48
CA PRO A 41 14.01 7.71 -8.38
C PRO A 41 14.21 8.17 -6.93
N ALA A 42 14.88 9.31 -6.76
CA ALA A 42 15.04 9.90 -5.45
C ALA A 42 13.65 10.07 -4.82
N SER A 43 13.49 9.64 -3.57
CA SER A 43 12.29 9.92 -2.76
C SER A 43 11.85 11.37 -3.01
N PRO A 44 10.54 11.63 -3.24
CA PRO A 44 10.06 12.98 -3.49
C PRO A 44 10.57 13.98 -2.46
N ASP A 45 10.89 15.19 -2.92
CA ASP A 45 11.28 16.28 -2.03
C ASP A 45 10.07 16.63 -1.13
N PRO A 46 10.16 16.40 0.19
CA PRO A 46 9.07 16.70 1.10
C PRO A 46 8.77 18.20 1.23
N THR A 47 9.63 19.06 0.67
CA THR A 47 9.45 20.52 0.58
C THR A 47 8.96 21.01 -0.78
N ALA A 48 8.70 20.09 -1.74
CA ALA A 48 8.13 20.46 -3.03
C ALA A 48 6.82 21.28 -2.88
N PRO A 49 6.44 22.06 -3.90
CA PRO A 49 5.24 22.91 -3.83
C PRO A 49 3.98 22.11 -3.48
N LYS A 50 3.08 22.72 -2.70
CA LYS A 50 1.76 22.18 -2.40
C LYS A 50 0.73 22.86 -3.31
N ILE A 51 0.11 22.11 -4.21
CA ILE A 51 -0.76 22.64 -5.26
C ILE A 51 -2.02 21.78 -5.41
N GLY A 52 -3.17 22.44 -5.36
CA GLY A 52 -4.46 21.84 -5.67
C GLY A 52 -4.87 20.70 -4.72
N HIS A 53 -5.83 19.91 -5.21
CA HIS A 53 -6.39 18.77 -4.50
C HIS A 53 -6.14 17.48 -5.28
N VAL A 54 -6.14 16.35 -4.58
CA VAL A 54 -6.03 15.03 -5.22
C VAL A 54 -7.21 14.82 -6.17
N ALA A 55 -6.93 14.61 -7.44
CA ALA A 55 -7.95 14.40 -8.46
C ALA A 55 -8.61 13.04 -8.26
N GLY A 56 -9.95 13.00 -8.27
CA GLY A 56 -10.71 11.76 -8.06
C GLY A 56 -10.96 11.41 -6.60
N ALA A 57 -10.37 12.15 -5.64
CA ALA A 57 -10.71 12.02 -4.23
C ALA A 57 -12.16 12.45 -3.97
N ARG A 58 -12.89 11.65 -3.20
CA ARG A 58 -14.32 11.88 -2.90
C ARG A 58 -14.63 11.52 -1.44
N PRO A 59 -15.70 12.08 -0.86
CA PRO A 59 -16.19 11.61 0.44
C PRO A 59 -16.52 10.12 0.39
N VAL A 60 -16.15 9.40 1.43
CA VAL A 60 -16.49 7.97 1.57
C VAL A 60 -18.01 7.85 1.67
N PRO A 61 -18.67 7.01 0.85
CA PRO A 61 -20.11 6.83 0.95
C PRO A 61 -20.45 6.16 2.27
N HIS A 62 -21.54 6.58 2.92
CA HIS A 62 -22.05 5.93 4.13
C HIS A 62 -22.95 4.73 3.77
N ASP A 63 -22.38 3.73 3.11
CA ASP A 63 -23.07 2.50 2.71
C ASP A 63 -22.68 1.30 3.61
N ALA A 64 -23.35 0.15 3.42
CA ALA A 64 -23.11 -1.03 4.25
C ALA A 64 -21.67 -1.58 4.11
N ARG A 65 -21.03 -1.39 2.95
CA ARG A 65 -19.69 -1.94 2.65
C ARG A 65 -18.62 -1.14 3.37
N THR A 66 -18.67 0.18 3.26
CA THR A 66 -17.77 1.08 4.00
C THR A 66 -18.04 1.02 5.50
N ALA A 67 -19.30 0.86 5.93
CA ALA A 67 -19.63 0.67 7.34
C ALA A 67 -19.03 -0.62 7.93
N LYS A 68 -18.97 -1.71 7.16
CA LYS A 68 -18.33 -2.97 7.57
C LYS A 68 -16.83 -2.79 7.79
N ALA A 69 -16.12 -2.25 6.78
CA ALA A 69 -14.70 -1.96 6.87
C ALA A 69 -14.38 -0.99 8.02
N ALA A 70 -15.19 0.06 8.17
CA ALA A 70 -15.04 1.04 9.23
C ALA A 70 -15.28 0.45 10.63
N ARG A 71 -16.19 -0.53 10.75
CA ARG A 71 -16.47 -1.24 11.99
C ARG A 71 -15.32 -2.18 12.36
N ALA A 72 -14.84 -2.99 11.42
CA ALA A 72 -13.72 -3.91 11.66
C ALA A 72 -12.52 -3.16 12.25
N PHE A 73 -12.19 -2.00 11.66
CA PHE A 73 -11.13 -1.15 12.16
C PHE A 73 -11.40 -0.50 13.52
N ARG A 74 -12.64 -0.12 13.84
CA ARG A 74 -12.96 0.41 15.19
C ARG A 74 -12.86 -0.66 16.26
N GLU A 75 -13.32 -1.87 15.98
CA GLU A 75 -13.18 -3.01 16.90
C GLU A 75 -11.70 -3.29 17.21
N LEU A 76 -10.84 -3.11 16.21
CA LEU A 76 -9.40 -3.15 16.34
C LEU A 76 -8.81 -2.14 17.30
N HIS A 77 -9.29 -0.91 17.11
CA HIS A 77 -8.81 0.23 17.83
C HIS A 77 -9.11 0.05 19.31
N ASP A 78 -10.30 -0.42 19.61
CA ASP A 78 -10.70 -0.81 20.95
C ASP A 78 -9.85 -1.97 21.51
N ALA A 79 -9.52 -2.99 20.71
CA ALA A 79 -8.63 -4.08 21.13
C ALA A 79 -7.21 -3.60 21.49
N ARG A 80 -6.61 -2.69 20.70
CA ARG A 80 -5.32 -2.06 21.03
C ARG A 80 -5.35 -1.26 22.33
N LEU A 81 -6.51 -0.68 22.65
CA LEU A 81 -6.75 0.02 23.91
C LEU A 81 -7.01 -0.96 25.09
N GLY A 82 -6.90 -2.27 24.87
CA GLY A 82 -7.18 -3.30 25.88
C GLY A 82 -8.67 -3.44 26.21
N ARG A 83 -9.56 -2.98 25.33
CA ARG A 83 -11.01 -3.08 25.50
C ARG A 83 -11.52 -4.35 24.79
N THR A 84 -12.56 -4.96 25.36
CA THR A 84 -13.15 -6.18 24.83
C THR A 84 -13.87 -5.90 23.50
N ALA A 85 -13.28 -6.30 22.37
CA ALA A 85 -13.95 -6.32 21.08
C ALA A 85 -14.85 -7.58 20.97
N PRO A 86 -16.18 -7.47 20.79
CA PRO A 86 -17.10 -8.61 20.87
C PRO A 86 -16.98 -9.66 19.75
N ALA A 87 -16.28 -9.37 18.65
CA ALA A 87 -16.32 -10.17 17.42
C ALA A 87 -14.93 -10.52 16.86
N LEU A 88 -14.11 -11.28 17.61
CA LEU A 88 -12.84 -11.81 17.09
C LEU A 88 -12.61 -13.28 17.48
N ARG A 89 -13.63 -14.14 17.36
CA ARG A 89 -13.43 -15.58 17.58
C ARG A 89 -12.93 -16.34 16.35
N GLU A 90 -12.99 -15.77 15.16
CA GLU A 90 -12.66 -16.48 13.90
C GLU A 90 -11.68 -15.73 12.95
N GLN A 91 -11.44 -14.43 13.18
CA GLN A 91 -10.50 -13.61 12.41
C GLN A 91 -9.30 -13.22 13.29
N VAL A 92 -8.09 -13.26 12.75
CA VAL A 92 -6.92 -12.64 13.40
C VAL A 92 -6.79 -11.19 12.95
N HIS A 93 -6.37 -10.36 13.88
CA HIS A 93 -5.83 -9.05 13.58
C HIS A 93 -4.37 -9.05 13.97
N GLU A 94 -3.51 -8.75 13.00
CA GLU A 94 -2.10 -8.55 13.27
C GLU A 94 -1.58 -7.33 12.51
N PHE A 95 -0.57 -6.70 13.07
CA PHE A 95 0.12 -5.59 12.42
C PHE A 95 1.61 -5.66 12.67
N TRP A 96 2.40 -5.04 11.80
CA TRP A 96 3.84 -4.89 12.00
C TRP A 96 4.37 -3.65 11.30
N GLY A 97 5.29 -2.95 11.95
CA GLY A 97 5.98 -1.80 11.37
C GLY A 97 6.55 -0.93 12.48
N VAL A 98 6.50 0.38 12.29
CA VAL A 98 7.10 1.36 13.22
C VAL A 98 6.05 2.26 13.85
N GLU A 99 6.26 2.67 15.10
CA GLU A 99 5.36 3.59 15.82
C GLU A 99 6.05 4.93 16.16
N PRO A 100 5.96 5.95 15.28
CA PRO A 100 6.47 7.29 15.58
C PRO A 100 5.96 7.86 16.90
N ALA A 101 6.85 8.17 17.83
CA ALA A 101 6.54 8.65 19.18
C ALA A 101 5.98 10.08 19.18
N ALA A 102 5.00 10.36 20.06
CA ALA A 102 4.48 11.72 20.25
C ALA A 102 5.54 12.73 20.69
N GLY A 103 5.29 13.98 20.34
CA GLY A 103 6.15 15.11 20.71
C GLY A 103 7.48 15.17 19.95
N THR A 104 7.81 14.17 19.13
CA THR A 104 9.09 14.13 18.40
C THR A 104 9.04 14.76 17.02
N HIS A 105 7.84 15.03 16.48
CA HIS A 105 7.65 15.51 15.11
C HIS A 105 6.34 16.28 14.91
N ASP A 106 6.26 17.06 13.83
CA ASP A 106 5.05 17.74 13.35
C ASP A 106 4.65 17.33 11.93
N GLY A 107 5.24 16.25 11.42
CA GLY A 107 4.93 15.66 10.13
C GLY A 107 5.58 14.29 9.94
N ILE A 108 5.00 13.49 9.06
CA ILE A 108 5.55 12.22 8.58
C ILE A 108 5.39 12.17 7.05
N VAL A 109 6.37 11.60 6.37
CA VAL A 109 6.32 11.27 4.95
C VAL A 109 6.82 9.85 4.77
N ALA A 110 6.17 9.08 3.90
CA ALA A 110 6.53 7.71 3.60
C ALA A 110 6.15 7.38 2.15
N THR A 111 6.89 6.46 1.56
CA THR A 111 6.63 5.92 0.23
C THR A 111 6.10 4.50 0.38
N HIS A 112 4.89 4.27 -0.09
CA HIS A 112 4.14 3.05 0.12
C HIS A 112 4.05 2.27 -1.18
N SER A 113 4.35 0.97 -1.15
CA SER A 113 4.06 0.10 -2.28
C SER A 113 2.55 0.00 -2.53
N VAL A 114 2.20 -0.23 -3.79
CA VAL A 114 0.85 -0.55 -4.22
C VAL A 114 0.91 -1.66 -5.26
N ASP A 115 0.07 -2.68 -5.09
CA ASP A 115 -0.10 -3.74 -6.06
C ASP A 115 -1.56 -3.80 -6.50
N PRO A 116 -1.93 -3.21 -7.64
CA PRO A 116 -3.31 -3.24 -8.10
C PRO A 116 -3.78 -4.65 -8.52
N SER A 117 -2.86 -5.63 -8.65
CA SER A 117 -3.20 -7.02 -8.93
C SER A 117 -3.52 -7.83 -7.68
N TYR A 118 -3.12 -7.35 -6.50
CA TYR A 118 -3.48 -7.98 -5.23
C TYR A 118 -4.99 -7.85 -4.99
N GLN A 119 -5.63 -9.00 -4.71
CA GLN A 119 -7.06 -9.11 -4.47
C GLN A 119 -7.30 -9.99 -3.27
N VAL A 120 -8.01 -9.47 -2.28
CA VAL A 120 -8.48 -10.26 -1.14
C VAL A 120 -9.59 -11.20 -1.62
N SER A 121 -9.42 -12.50 -1.40
CA SER A 121 -10.34 -13.54 -1.87
C SER A 121 -11.51 -13.82 -0.91
N TYR A 122 -11.39 -13.44 0.36
CA TYR A 122 -12.42 -13.65 1.38
C TYR A 122 -13.14 -12.35 1.74
N SER A 123 -14.47 -12.35 1.68
CA SER A 123 -15.27 -11.12 1.76
C SER A 123 -15.28 -10.43 3.13
N ASP A 124 -14.88 -11.13 4.19
CA ASP A 124 -14.74 -10.58 5.54
C ASP A 124 -13.34 -10.06 5.84
N ASP A 125 -12.38 -10.32 4.95
CA ASP A 125 -10.98 -9.95 5.14
C ASP A 125 -10.65 -8.57 4.56
N PHE A 126 -9.69 -7.92 5.20
CA PHE A 126 -9.16 -6.62 4.81
C PHE A 126 -7.65 -6.64 4.96
N THR A 127 -6.94 -6.06 3.99
CA THR A 127 -5.51 -5.77 4.12
C THR A 127 -5.32 -4.27 4.03
N TYR A 128 -4.76 -3.71 5.10
CA TYR A 128 -4.47 -2.28 5.27
C TYR A 128 -2.97 -2.08 5.26
N ALA A 129 -2.37 -2.06 4.07
CA ALA A 129 -0.92 -2.06 3.96
C ALA A 129 -0.39 -1.38 2.69
N PRO A 130 0.51 -0.38 2.82
CA PRO A 130 0.92 0.27 4.06
C PRO A 130 -0.11 1.28 4.59
N THR A 131 -0.05 1.55 5.89
CA THR A 131 -0.94 2.46 6.62
C THR A 131 -0.15 3.39 7.52
N THR A 132 -0.39 4.71 7.41
CA THR A 132 0.44 5.72 8.11
C THR A 132 -0.35 6.81 8.80
N LYS A 133 0.04 7.10 10.04
CA LYS A 133 -0.48 8.16 10.91
C LYS A 133 0.67 8.82 11.67
N ALA A 134 0.73 10.15 11.71
CA ALA A 134 1.62 10.84 12.65
C ALA A 134 1.05 10.82 14.09
N ALA A 135 1.92 10.90 15.08
CA ALA A 135 1.46 10.98 16.47
C ALA A 135 0.57 12.22 16.68
N SER A 136 -0.60 12.03 17.31
CA SER A 136 -1.61 13.08 17.54
C SER A 136 -2.24 13.72 16.28
N SER A 137 -1.98 13.18 15.08
CA SER A 137 -2.60 13.70 13.85
C SER A 137 -4.10 13.45 13.79
N CYS A 138 -4.83 14.36 13.16
CA CYS A 138 -6.26 14.19 12.90
C CYS A 138 -6.60 13.19 11.80
N MET A 139 -5.59 12.61 11.15
CA MET A 139 -5.78 11.67 10.04
C MET A 139 -4.72 10.61 9.98
N GLU A 140 -5.14 9.51 9.42
CA GLU A 140 -4.35 8.38 8.95
C GLU A 140 -4.62 8.23 7.45
N VAL A 141 -3.62 7.78 6.70
CA VAL A 141 -3.78 7.40 5.30
C VAL A 141 -3.53 5.90 5.17
N THR A 142 -4.50 5.19 4.62
CA THR A 142 -4.59 3.72 4.65
C THR A 142 -4.71 3.20 3.22
N THR A 143 -3.77 2.34 2.79
CA THR A 143 -3.92 1.56 1.55
C THR A 143 -4.86 0.40 1.83
N VAL A 144 -6.01 0.35 1.17
CA VAL A 144 -7.07 -0.62 1.45
C VAL A 144 -7.21 -1.61 0.31
N TYR A 145 -7.16 -2.90 0.64
CA TYR A 145 -7.55 -4.01 -0.23
C TYR A 145 -8.67 -4.81 0.44
N SER A 146 -9.80 -4.96 -0.25
CA SER A 146 -10.90 -5.83 0.18
C SER A 146 -11.85 -6.15 -0.97
N GLN A 147 -12.68 -7.19 -0.84
CA GLN A 147 -13.79 -7.39 -1.79
C GLN A 147 -14.89 -6.33 -1.68
N ALA A 148 -15.05 -5.75 -0.48
CA ALA A 148 -16.14 -4.84 -0.20
C ALA A 148 -16.01 -3.53 -0.99
N VAL A 149 -14.79 -2.99 -1.06
CA VAL A 149 -14.51 -1.68 -1.69
C VAL A 149 -13.50 -1.76 -2.83
N GLY A 150 -12.85 -2.90 -3.03
CA GLY A 150 -11.76 -3.05 -3.99
C GLY A 150 -10.46 -2.49 -3.44
N ASN A 151 -9.66 -1.94 -4.35
CA ASN A 151 -8.34 -1.39 -4.06
C ASN A 151 -8.45 0.14 -4.02
N GLU A 152 -8.40 0.71 -2.82
CA GLU A 152 -8.61 2.13 -2.57
C GLU A 152 -7.54 2.70 -1.64
N LEU A 153 -7.42 4.03 -1.63
CA LEU A 153 -6.66 4.76 -0.63
C LEU A 153 -7.63 5.61 0.18
N TRP A 154 -7.59 5.48 1.50
CA TRP A 154 -8.47 6.19 2.42
C TRP A 154 -7.73 7.21 3.28
N ALA A 155 -8.43 8.27 3.65
CA ALA A 155 -8.07 9.14 4.77
C ALA A 155 -9.07 8.95 5.91
N TRP A 156 -8.58 8.51 7.07
CA TRP A 156 -9.37 8.39 8.30
C TRP A 156 -9.51 9.73 9.01
N ASP A 157 -10.68 10.04 9.57
CA ASP A 157 -10.93 11.25 10.37
C ASP A 157 -10.93 10.92 11.87
N TRP A 158 -9.76 11.05 12.47
CA TRP A 158 -9.54 10.87 13.91
C TRP A 158 -9.90 12.10 14.75
N CYS A 159 -10.27 13.23 14.13
CA CYS A 159 -10.73 14.44 14.86
C CYS A 159 -12.21 14.74 14.61
N GLY A 160 -12.96 13.76 14.12
CA GLY A 160 -14.37 13.89 13.77
C GLY A 160 -15.12 12.59 14.02
N SER A 161 -15.54 11.92 12.95
CA SER A 161 -16.42 10.74 13.05
C SER A 161 -15.73 9.46 13.53
N GLY A 162 -14.39 9.42 13.58
CA GLY A 162 -13.65 8.19 13.88
C GLY A 162 -13.80 7.14 12.78
N GLY A 163 -13.90 7.57 11.53
CA GLY A 163 -14.09 6.72 10.35
C GLY A 163 -13.38 7.25 9.11
N PRO A 164 -13.33 6.47 8.01
CA PRO A 164 -12.84 6.95 6.73
C PRO A 164 -13.72 8.11 6.26
N ALA A 165 -13.08 9.21 5.84
CA ALA A 165 -13.74 10.44 5.43
C ALA A 165 -13.59 10.72 3.92
N VAL A 166 -12.44 10.39 3.35
CA VAL A 166 -12.14 10.57 1.92
C VAL A 166 -11.53 9.30 1.37
N GLU A 167 -11.93 8.93 0.16
CA GLU A 167 -11.39 7.79 -0.60
C GLU A 167 -10.96 8.21 -2.00
N ILE A 168 -10.03 7.45 -2.58
CA ILE A 168 -9.71 7.46 -4.00
C ILE A 168 -9.46 6.03 -4.48
N PRO A 169 -10.11 5.57 -5.56
CA PRO A 169 -9.79 4.28 -6.17
C PRO A 169 -8.34 4.25 -6.68
N MET A 170 -7.64 3.14 -6.45
CA MET A 170 -6.27 2.93 -6.95
C MET A 170 -6.27 2.43 -8.41
N ASP A 171 -7.08 3.07 -9.26
CA ASP A 171 -7.26 2.74 -10.67
C ASP A 171 -6.11 3.24 -11.56
N ALA A 172 -6.23 3.04 -12.88
CA ALA A 172 -5.22 3.48 -13.84
C ALA A 172 -4.93 4.99 -13.81
N SER A 173 -5.89 5.83 -13.40
CA SER A 173 -5.68 7.27 -13.23
C SER A 173 -4.86 7.58 -11.99
N PHE A 174 -5.16 6.90 -10.87
CA PHE A 174 -4.33 6.97 -9.67
C PHE A 174 -2.90 6.54 -9.97
N GLN A 175 -2.72 5.36 -10.57
CA GLN A 175 -1.41 4.82 -10.92
C GLN A 175 -0.61 5.81 -11.79
N ARG A 176 -1.21 6.32 -12.86
CA ARG A 176 -0.52 7.27 -13.75
C ARG A 176 -0.11 8.58 -13.06
N THR A 177 -0.87 9.03 -12.08
CA THR A 177 -0.69 10.37 -11.49
C THR A 177 0.17 10.35 -10.23
N TYR A 178 -0.05 9.36 -9.37
CA TYR A 178 0.44 9.32 -8.00
C TYR A 178 1.42 8.17 -7.74
N THR A 179 1.70 7.32 -8.72
CA THR A 179 2.68 6.23 -8.56
C THR A 179 3.91 6.39 -9.44
N THR A 180 5.01 5.82 -8.96
CA THR A 180 6.25 5.60 -9.70
C THR A 180 6.83 4.23 -9.32
N GLN A 181 7.91 3.80 -9.96
CA GLN A 181 8.61 2.58 -9.57
C GLN A 181 9.62 2.87 -8.46
N VAL A 182 9.45 2.26 -7.29
CA VAL A 182 10.38 2.32 -6.16
C VAL A 182 10.70 0.89 -5.76
N ASN A 183 11.99 0.58 -5.59
CA ASN A 183 12.47 -0.75 -5.20
C ASN A 183 11.91 -1.93 -6.02
N GLY A 184 11.51 -1.68 -7.28
CA GLY A 184 11.03 -2.70 -8.21
C GLY A 184 9.52 -2.91 -8.24
N HIS A 185 8.73 -2.10 -7.53
CA HIS A 185 7.27 -2.14 -7.56
C HIS A 185 6.66 -0.73 -7.67
N ALA A 186 5.39 -0.67 -8.07
CA ALA A 186 4.65 0.58 -8.07
C ALA A 186 4.49 1.08 -6.63
N ALA A 187 4.69 2.38 -6.41
CA ALA A 187 4.60 2.99 -5.11
C ALA A 187 4.10 4.44 -5.21
N TYR A 188 3.35 4.90 -4.21
CA TYR A 188 2.95 6.29 -4.04
C TYR A 188 3.62 6.89 -2.80
N THR A 189 3.74 8.22 -2.73
CA THR A 189 4.29 8.88 -1.55
C THR A 189 3.25 9.76 -0.89
N VAL A 190 3.09 9.58 0.42
CA VAL A 190 2.16 10.33 1.26
C VAL A 190 2.92 11.20 2.25
N GLN A 191 2.39 12.39 2.53
CA GLN A 191 2.90 13.31 3.54
C GLN A 191 1.76 13.77 4.44
N LEU A 192 1.90 13.64 5.76
CA LEU A 192 1.02 14.24 6.76
C LEU A 192 1.81 15.36 7.46
N VAL A 193 1.26 16.58 7.50
CA VAL A 193 1.91 17.73 8.15
C VAL A 193 0.91 18.48 9.01
N ARG A 194 1.32 18.86 10.22
CA ARG A 194 0.57 19.77 11.08
C ARG A 194 0.68 21.18 10.51
N THR A 195 -0.41 21.67 9.94
CA THR A 195 -0.50 22.98 9.29
C THR A 195 -0.83 24.10 10.27
N ASN A 196 -1.48 23.80 11.40
CA ASN A 196 -1.69 24.76 12.48
C ASN A 196 -1.61 24.07 13.86
N PRO A 197 -0.57 24.34 14.68
CA PRO A 197 -0.44 23.73 15.99
C PRO A 197 -1.51 24.20 17.01
N SER A 198 -2.04 25.41 16.88
CA SER A 198 -2.99 25.98 17.85
C SER A 198 -4.36 25.29 17.83
N THR A 199 -4.74 24.72 16.70
CA THR A 199 -6.02 24.01 16.50
C THR A 199 -5.81 22.52 16.20
N ASN A 200 -4.56 22.04 16.29
CA ASN A 200 -4.16 20.72 15.82
C ASN A 200 -4.67 20.45 14.39
N ALA A 201 -4.52 21.42 13.49
CA ALA A 201 -4.86 21.23 12.09
C ALA A 201 -3.74 20.47 11.37
N TRP A 202 -4.13 19.47 10.60
CA TRP A 202 -3.27 18.60 9.82
C TRP A 202 -3.80 18.47 8.40
N THR A 203 -2.89 18.25 7.47
CA THR A 203 -3.22 17.94 6.08
C THR A 203 -2.41 16.73 5.62
N ALA A 204 -3.11 15.77 5.01
CA ALA A 204 -2.53 14.69 4.23
C ALA A 204 -2.39 15.12 2.77
N TYR A 205 -1.26 14.80 2.16
CA TYR A 205 -0.93 15.09 0.77
C TYR A 205 -0.48 13.82 0.06
N LEU A 206 -0.75 13.73 -1.24
CA LEU A 206 -0.13 12.75 -2.13
C LEU A 206 0.81 13.45 -3.09
N TYR A 207 1.97 12.86 -3.35
CA TYR A 207 2.89 13.39 -4.34
C TYR A 207 2.39 13.09 -5.75
N ASN A 208 2.14 14.13 -6.52
CA ASN A 208 1.77 14.02 -7.92
C ASN A 208 3.06 13.92 -8.76
N TYR A 209 3.36 12.72 -9.24
CA TYR A 209 4.55 12.43 -10.03
C TYR A 209 4.52 13.05 -11.43
N THR A 210 3.35 13.48 -11.92
CA THR A 210 3.22 14.18 -13.21
C THR A 210 3.58 15.66 -13.12
N THR A 211 3.39 16.30 -11.96
CA THR A 211 3.65 17.72 -11.76
C THR A 211 4.85 18.01 -10.86
N GLY A 212 5.33 17.02 -10.12
CA GLY A 212 6.39 17.19 -9.13
C GLY A 212 5.95 18.00 -7.90
N ALA A 213 4.66 17.92 -7.53
CA ALA A 213 4.06 18.72 -6.47
C ALA A 213 3.18 17.87 -5.55
N TRP A 214 2.97 18.33 -4.32
CA TRP A 214 2.07 17.73 -3.34
C TRP A 214 0.63 18.20 -3.57
N SER A 215 -0.32 17.29 -3.74
CA SER A 215 -1.75 17.60 -3.83
C SER A 215 -2.45 17.28 -2.51
N SER A 216 -3.30 18.19 -2.02
CA SER A 216 -4.04 17.99 -0.77
C SER A 216 -5.06 16.87 -0.92
N PHE A 217 -4.95 15.83 -0.10
CA PHE A 217 -5.88 14.70 -0.07
C PHE A 217 -7.00 14.91 0.94
N PHE A 218 -6.64 15.24 2.18
CA PHE A 218 -7.59 15.47 3.26
C PHE A 218 -7.02 16.45 4.29
N SER A 219 -7.85 17.30 4.86
CA SER A 219 -7.46 18.23 5.93
C SER A 219 -8.48 18.20 7.05
N LYS A 220 -7.98 18.21 8.29
CA LYS A 220 -8.82 18.20 9.47
C LYS A 220 -8.12 18.88 10.64
N SER A 221 -8.91 19.46 11.53
CA SER A 221 -8.46 20.00 12.82
C SER A 221 -9.36 19.50 13.93
N GLY A 222 -8.86 19.50 15.16
CA GLY A 222 -9.60 19.05 16.34
C GLY A 222 -8.75 18.20 17.28
N THR A 223 -9.42 17.50 18.19
CA THR A 223 -8.76 16.62 19.14
C THR A 223 -8.67 15.22 18.55
N ASP A 224 -7.48 14.64 18.52
CA ASP A 224 -7.29 13.25 18.12
C ASP A 224 -8.02 12.33 19.11
N THR A 225 -8.99 11.57 18.60
CA THR A 225 -9.82 10.64 19.36
C THR A 225 -9.35 9.19 19.26
N SER A 226 -8.20 8.94 18.61
CA SER A 226 -7.58 7.61 18.57
C SER A 226 -7.10 7.15 19.95
N ALA A 227 -7.09 7.97 21.00
CA ALA A 227 -6.65 7.54 22.35
C ALA A 227 -5.25 6.88 22.43
N LEU A 228 -4.45 6.93 21.35
CA LEU A 228 -3.10 6.41 21.24
C LEU A 228 -2.13 7.59 21.27
N SER A 229 -1.07 7.46 22.07
CA SER A 229 -0.07 8.51 22.24
C SER A 229 1.04 8.45 21.20
N TYR A 230 0.88 7.69 20.12
CA TYR A 230 1.88 7.46 19.09
C TYR A 230 1.22 7.42 17.71
N GLY A 231 2.04 7.60 16.68
CA GLY A 231 1.67 7.36 15.29
C GLY A 231 2.02 5.94 14.87
N TRP A 232 1.78 5.60 13.61
CA TRP A 232 2.17 4.31 13.04
C TRP A 232 2.51 4.44 11.57
N ASP A 233 3.34 3.54 11.09
CA ASP A 233 3.59 3.25 9.68
C ASP A 233 3.77 1.73 9.57
N ILE A 234 2.72 1.02 9.12
CA ILE A 234 2.54 -0.42 9.38
C ILE A 234 1.92 -1.18 8.19
N PHE A 235 2.22 -2.47 8.15
CA PHE A 235 1.43 -3.52 7.52
C PHE A 235 0.36 -3.98 8.52
N GLU A 236 -0.90 -4.04 8.12
CA GLU A 236 -2.00 -4.48 8.97
C GLU A 236 -2.99 -5.37 8.21
N ILE A 237 -3.43 -6.45 8.85
CA ILE A 237 -4.34 -7.44 8.26
C ILE A 237 -5.49 -7.81 9.20
N TYR A 238 -6.63 -8.10 8.56
CA TYR A 238 -7.83 -8.68 9.14
C TYR A 238 -8.09 -9.94 8.34
N ALA A 239 -7.78 -11.08 8.94
CA ALA A 239 -7.55 -12.30 8.20
C ALA A 239 -8.28 -13.48 8.83
N SER A 240 -9.17 -14.10 8.06
CA SER A 240 -9.96 -15.24 8.47
C SER A 240 -9.20 -16.51 8.15
N ARG A 241 -9.24 -17.48 9.07
CA ARG A 241 -8.62 -18.78 8.84
C ARG A 241 -9.41 -19.56 7.78
N ASP A 242 -8.72 -20.01 6.75
CA ASP A 242 -9.22 -21.02 5.82
C ASP A 242 -9.19 -22.39 6.53
N PRO A 243 -10.34 -23.03 6.78
CA PRO A 243 -10.40 -24.31 7.48
C PRO A 243 -9.78 -25.47 6.69
N SER A 244 -9.59 -25.31 5.37
CA SER A 244 -9.02 -26.37 4.53
C SER A 244 -7.50 -26.47 4.60
N THR A 245 -6.82 -25.34 4.81
CA THR A 245 -5.35 -25.26 4.88
C THR A 245 -4.85 -24.97 6.30
N GLY A 246 -5.69 -24.36 7.14
CA GLY A 246 -5.31 -23.84 8.44
C GLY A 246 -4.60 -22.48 8.38
N ASN A 247 -4.26 -21.96 7.20
CA ASN A 247 -3.71 -20.62 7.03
C ASN A 247 -4.84 -19.60 6.88
N ALA A 248 -4.54 -18.30 6.87
CA ALA A 248 -5.52 -17.31 6.47
C ALA A 248 -5.67 -17.24 4.95
N TYR A 249 -6.85 -16.85 4.46
CA TYR A 249 -7.14 -16.71 3.02
C TYR A 249 -6.14 -15.80 2.31
N TYR A 250 -5.80 -14.65 2.92
CA TYR A 250 -4.87 -13.70 2.32
C TYR A 250 -3.45 -14.28 2.11
N CYS A 251 -3.10 -15.39 2.77
CA CYS A 251 -1.79 -16.01 2.62
C CYS A 251 -1.59 -16.51 1.18
N GLN A 252 -2.62 -17.05 0.54
CA GLN A 252 -2.54 -17.42 -0.87
C GLN A 252 -2.65 -16.19 -1.78
N ASP A 253 -3.45 -15.19 -1.40
CA ASP A 253 -3.67 -13.98 -2.18
C ASP A 253 -2.41 -13.11 -2.27
N ALA A 254 -1.64 -13.02 -1.19
CA ALA A 254 -0.44 -12.20 -1.09
C ALA A 254 0.81 -12.88 -1.69
N LYS A 255 0.64 -14.01 -2.39
CA LYS A 255 1.76 -14.72 -3.00
C LYS A 255 2.39 -13.86 -4.09
N ASN A 256 3.69 -13.60 -3.97
CA ASN A 256 4.47 -12.67 -4.81
C ASN A 256 4.09 -11.19 -4.68
N VAL A 257 3.30 -10.82 -3.66
CA VAL A 257 3.01 -9.42 -3.34
C VAL A 257 4.01 -8.94 -2.30
N VAL A 258 4.49 -7.70 -2.46
CA VAL A 258 5.37 -7.03 -1.49
C VAL A 258 4.67 -5.79 -0.98
N PHE A 259 4.36 -5.80 0.32
CA PHE A 259 3.96 -4.61 1.05
C PHE A 259 5.21 -3.95 1.59
N GLU A 260 5.48 -2.71 1.19
CA GLU A 260 6.66 -1.96 1.58
C GLU A 260 6.25 -0.56 1.99
N SER A 261 6.80 -0.08 3.10
CA SER A 261 6.94 1.35 3.35
C SER A 261 8.42 1.70 3.45
N SER A 262 8.83 2.71 2.69
CA SER A 262 10.22 3.15 2.61
C SER A 262 10.35 4.66 2.61
N SER A 263 11.57 5.15 2.82
CA SER A 263 11.87 6.58 2.94
C SER A 263 11.04 7.27 4.02
N ILE A 264 10.72 6.57 5.11
CA ILE A 264 9.94 7.10 6.21
C ILE A 264 10.77 8.20 6.89
N LYS A 265 10.25 9.43 6.88
CA LYS A 265 10.90 10.58 7.52
C LYS A 265 9.92 11.30 8.42
N LEU A 266 10.43 11.77 9.54
CA LEU A 266 9.72 12.61 10.49
C LEU A 266 10.19 14.06 10.36
N ARG A 267 9.25 15.00 10.45
CA ARG A 267 9.56 16.43 10.40
C ARG A 267 9.85 16.95 11.80
N ARG A 268 11.07 17.45 12.02
CA ARG A 268 11.57 17.96 13.29
C ARG A 268 12.13 19.36 13.09
N ASN A 269 11.59 20.34 13.80
CA ASN A 269 12.07 21.72 13.73
C ASN A 269 12.17 22.23 12.27
N GLY A 270 11.22 21.83 11.42
CA GLY A 270 11.18 22.16 10.00
C GLY A 270 12.05 21.29 9.08
N ALA A 271 12.91 20.41 9.59
CA ALA A 271 13.74 19.50 8.81
C ALA A 271 13.13 18.10 8.73
N TRP A 272 13.28 17.43 7.58
CA TRP A 272 12.86 16.04 7.40
C TRP A 272 14.02 15.10 7.69
N VAL A 273 13.89 14.28 8.72
CA VAL A 273 14.92 13.34 9.19
C VAL A 273 14.39 11.92 9.05
N PRO A 274 15.18 10.95 8.55
CA PRO A 274 14.77 9.55 8.56
C PRO A 274 14.28 9.10 9.94
N ALA A 275 13.22 8.29 9.95
CA ALA A 275 12.79 7.62 11.16
C ALA A 275 13.93 6.74 11.71
N SER A 276 13.99 6.62 13.03
CA SER A 276 15.09 5.92 13.71
C SER A 276 14.57 5.07 14.87
N PRO A 277 15.39 4.17 15.44
CA PRO A 277 14.94 3.35 16.57
C PRO A 277 14.60 4.19 17.81
N SER A 278 15.14 5.42 17.90
CA SER A 278 14.91 6.32 19.04
C SER A 278 13.52 6.97 19.03
N ASP A 279 12.85 7.00 17.88
CA ASP A 279 11.63 7.76 17.68
C ASP A 279 10.52 6.98 17.01
N SER A 280 10.82 5.85 16.39
CA SER A 280 9.88 5.02 15.64
C SER A 280 10.18 3.54 15.90
N PRO A 281 10.09 3.04 17.15
CA PRO A 281 10.40 1.65 17.48
C PRO A 281 9.53 0.65 16.70
N TRP A 282 10.05 -0.56 16.50
CA TRP A 282 9.32 -1.66 15.87
C TRP A 282 8.25 -2.23 16.78
N GLN A 283 7.06 -2.47 16.24
CA GLN A 283 5.89 -2.90 16.99
C GLN A 283 5.08 -3.97 16.25
N PRO A 284 4.36 -4.84 16.98
CA PRO A 284 4.38 -4.99 18.45
C PRO A 284 5.70 -5.59 18.96
N VAL A 285 6.49 -6.19 18.07
CA VAL A 285 7.82 -6.74 18.34
C VAL A 285 8.78 -6.46 17.20
N ALA A 286 10.07 -6.43 17.50
CA ALA A 286 11.12 -6.21 16.50
C ALA A 286 11.34 -7.37 15.52
N THR A 287 10.86 -8.57 15.87
CA THR A 287 10.97 -9.78 15.05
C THR A 287 9.67 -10.57 15.18
N PRO A 288 8.68 -10.31 14.32
CA PRO A 288 7.37 -10.95 14.38
C PRO A 288 7.48 -12.44 14.00
N ASN A 289 6.58 -13.26 14.55
CA ASN A 289 6.43 -14.65 14.14
C ASN A 289 5.36 -14.72 13.04
N PRO A 290 5.71 -15.14 11.80
CA PRO A 290 4.75 -15.25 10.70
C PRO A 290 3.51 -16.11 10.99
N SER A 291 3.63 -17.07 11.90
CA SER A 291 2.52 -17.94 12.30
C SER A 291 1.41 -17.19 13.04
N ASP A 292 1.73 -16.09 13.72
CA ASP A 292 0.75 -15.26 14.45
C ASP A 292 -0.21 -14.59 13.45
N TYR A 293 0.28 -14.29 12.24
CA TYR A 293 -0.48 -13.72 11.13
C TYR A 293 -1.25 -14.80 10.32
N LEU A 294 -1.28 -16.04 10.80
CA LEU A 294 -1.82 -17.22 10.09
C LEU A 294 -1.26 -17.41 8.67
N CYS A 295 -0.06 -16.91 8.41
CA CYS A 295 0.63 -17.10 7.14
C CYS A 295 2.11 -17.38 7.39
N PRO A 296 2.47 -18.65 7.69
CA PRO A 296 3.84 -19.02 8.05
C PRO A 296 4.89 -18.74 6.97
N THR A 297 4.47 -18.50 5.72
CA THR A 297 5.32 -18.14 4.59
C THR A 297 5.66 -16.65 4.52
N LEU A 298 5.02 -15.80 5.34
CA LEU A 298 5.38 -14.38 5.40
C LEU A 298 6.82 -14.20 5.88
N THR A 299 7.45 -13.18 5.32
CA THR A 299 8.76 -12.68 5.71
C THR A 299 8.61 -11.21 6.08
N PHE A 300 9.24 -10.82 7.20
CA PHE A 300 9.22 -9.46 7.71
C PHE A 300 10.65 -8.93 7.69
N THR A 301 10.90 -7.94 6.83
CA THR A 301 12.24 -7.42 6.57
C THR A 301 12.37 -6.00 7.06
N ARG A 302 13.34 -5.76 7.94
CA ARG A 302 13.78 -4.41 8.35
C ARG A 302 14.89 -3.96 7.42
N ALA A 303 14.53 -3.34 6.29
CA ALA A 303 15.48 -2.94 5.26
C ALA A 303 16.21 -1.63 5.57
N GLY A 304 15.81 -0.92 6.63
CA GLY A 304 16.44 0.30 7.12
C GLY A 304 16.47 0.39 8.64
N ALA A 305 16.90 1.53 9.16
CA ALA A 305 17.06 1.78 10.59
C ALA A 305 15.73 2.19 11.26
N ASN A 306 14.61 1.62 10.81
CA ASN A 306 13.22 2.01 11.11
C ASN A 306 12.62 3.04 10.14
N ASP A 307 13.30 3.31 9.02
CA ASP A 307 12.82 4.13 7.92
C ASP A 307 12.39 3.34 6.67
N HIS A 308 12.45 2.00 6.75
CA HIS A 308 12.14 1.09 5.66
C HIS A 308 11.81 -0.32 6.18
N TRP A 309 10.63 -0.83 5.83
CA TRP A 309 10.20 -2.20 6.07
C TRP A 309 9.52 -2.83 4.87
N LEU A 310 9.58 -4.15 4.79
CA LEU A 310 8.88 -4.96 3.79
C LEU A 310 8.20 -6.17 4.45
N VAL A 311 7.04 -6.54 3.93
CA VAL A 311 6.33 -7.77 4.22
C VAL A 311 5.99 -8.46 2.89
N GLY A 312 6.37 -9.72 2.74
CA GLY A 312 6.13 -10.49 1.51
C GLY A 312 6.37 -11.99 1.70
N GLN A 313 6.30 -12.75 0.60
CA GLN A 313 6.51 -14.21 0.57
C GLN A 313 7.52 -14.60 -0.50
#